data_AF-A0A0Q7AP62-F1
#
_entry.id   AF-A0A0Q7AP62-F1
#
_cell.length_a   1.000
_cell.length_b   1.000
_cell.length_c   1.000
_cell.angle_alpha   90.00
_cell.angle_beta   90.00
_cell.angle_gamma   90.00
#
_symmetry.space_group_name_H-M   'P 1'
#
loop_
_entity.id
_entity.type
_entity.pdbx_description
1 polymer ?
#
loop_
_entity_poly.entity_id
_entity_poly.type
_entity_poly.pdbx_seq_one_letter_code
_entity_poly.pdbx_strand_id
1 'polypeptide(L)'
;MATVENLLNADSRLHLYVIGETPEGMAHQLGRSVHPRIHCVGTVVDTTGYRAACDIYIESFPFGSNTSLLEAALFGIPVVPACKPLTNLLIAHNDSLEDILDNPASEDEYCARIRTLARDPDTRRAFGHTLRERLLKHHVGPAWKMHLNRVYLSAAALLHQPRPIPVTNCETTDDDVGLGLFNAMADGRSHHGDPISRLANLRHSAFAAKYVGDFGMARSFSLSALRIDALGSQTWRLFLASLVGPLARLASTLWRSDGKSA
;
A
#
# COMPACT_ATOMS: atom_id res chain seq x y z
N MET A 1 -3.34 10.23 5.11
CA MET A 1 -4.36 11.25 5.40
C MET A 1 -3.91 12.68 5.13
N ALA A 2 -2.65 13.08 5.41
CA ALA A 2 -2.14 14.40 5.02
C ALA A 2 -2.38 14.73 3.53
N THR A 3 -2.18 13.74 2.66
CA THR A 3 -2.49 13.78 1.22
C THR A 3 -3.90 14.27 0.90
N VAL A 4 -4.90 13.62 1.48
CA VAL A 4 -6.32 13.90 1.24
C VAL A 4 -6.66 15.28 1.78
N GLU A 5 -6.16 15.64 2.96
CA GLU A 5 -6.40 16.97 3.51
C GLU A 5 -5.79 18.07 2.64
N ASN A 6 -4.61 17.86 2.08
CA ASN A 6 -4.01 18.78 1.12
C ASN A 6 -4.87 18.91 -0.14
N LEU A 7 -5.44 17.83 -0.64
CA LEU A 7 -6.40 17.84 -1.76
C LEU A 7 -7.66 18.63 -1.41
N LEU A 8 -8.26 18.35 -0.26
CA LEU A 8 -9.47 19.04 0.19
C LEU A 8 -9.19 20.53 0.38
N ASN A 9 -8.10 20.91 1.06
CA ASN A 9 -7.72 22.32 1.26
C ASN A 9 -7.49 23.06 -0.06
N ALA A 10 -6.99 22.38 -1.09
CA ALA A 10 -6.72 22.97 -2.40
C ALA A 10 -7.99 23.15 -3.27
N ASP A 11 -9.05 22.39 -3.05
CA ASP A 11 -10.32 22.53 -3.78
C ASP A 11 -11.51 22.40 -2.83
N SER A 12 -12.19 23.53 -2.58
CA SER A 12 -13.32 23.63 -1.65
C SER A 12 -14.54 22.79 -2.05
N ARG A 13 -14.63 22.37 -3.32
CA ARG A 13 -15.74 21.57 -3.85
C ARG A 13 -15.58 20.08 -3.55
N LEU A 14 -14.39 19.63 -3.17
CA LEU A 14 -14.13 18.23 -2.87
C LEU A 14 -14.67 17.85 -1.49
N HIS A 15 -15.35 16.71 -1.47
CA HIS A 15 -15.82 16.02 -0.26
C HIS A 15 -15.38 14.56 -0.35
N LEU A 16 -14.88 14.01 0.75
CA LEU A 16 -14.51 12.60 0.84
C LEU A 16 -15.54 11.86 1.69
N TYR A 17 -16.09 10.77 1.17
CA TYR A 17 -16.93 9.85 1.93
C TYR A 17 -16.14 8.58 2.21
N VAL A 18 -15.98 8.25 3.49
CA VAL A 18 -15.29 7.04 3.95
C VAL A 18 -16.33 6.06 4.46
N ILE A 19 -16.52 4.98 3.71
CA ILE A 19 -17.46 3.90 4.04
C ILE A 19 -16.70 2.82 4.81
N GLY A 20 -17.30 2.34 5.91
CA GLY A 20 -16.73 1.31 6.78
C GLY A 20 -15.97 1.85 8.00
N GLU A 21 -15.89 3.16 8.19
CA GLU A 21 -15.13 3.79 9.28
C GLU A 21 -15.99 4.86 9.98
N THR A 22 -15.78 5.06 11.29
CA THR A 22 -16.47 6.11 12.06
C THR A 22 -15.57 7.34 12.26
N PRO A 23 -16.14 8.53 12.50
CA PRO A 23 -15.33 9.72 12.81
C PRO A 23 -14.39 9.51 14.01
N GLU A 24 -14.84 8.77 15.03
CA GLU A 24 -14.06 8.47 16.23
C GLU A 24 -12.92 7.49 15.92
N GLY A 25 -13.19 6.44 15.15
CA GLY A 25 -12.18 5.48 14.70
C GLY A 25 -11.10 6.16 13.88
N MET A 26 -11.51 7.01 12.94
CA MET A 26 -10.58 7.80 12.12
C MET A 26 -9.81 8.84 12.93
N ALA A 27 -10.47 9.58 13.83
CA ALA A 27 -9.80 10.54 14.70
C ALA A 27 -8.76 9.87 15.60
N HIS A 28 -9.08 8.69 16.14
CA HIS A 28 -8.16 7.88 16.92
C HIS A 28 -6.94 7.44 16.10
N GLN A 29 -7.15 6.95 14.87
CA GLN A 29 -6.06 6.58 13.96
C GLN A 29 -5.17 7.79 13.60
N LEU A 30 -5.76 8.98 13.48
CA LEU A 30 -5.05 10.20 13.13
C LEU A 30 -4.37 10.90 14.32
N GLY A 31 -4.78 10.59 15.55
CA GLY A 31 -4.37 11.33 16.75
C GLY A 31 -4.85 12.78 16.78
N ARG A 32 -5.86 13.14 15.98
CA ARG A 32 -6.41 14.50 15.85
C ARG A 32 -7.82 14.47 15.25
N SER A 33 -8.51 15.61 15.25
CA SER A 33 -9.83 15.73 14.63
C SER A 33 -9.77 15.52 13.12
N VAL A 34 -10.83 14.88 12.60
CA VAL A 34 -11.03 14.64 11.17
C VAL A 34 -11.40 15.96 10.48
N HIS A 35 -10.88 16.16 9.26
CA HIS A 35 -11.19 17.33 8.45
C HIS A 35 -12.72 17.42 8.15
N PRO A 36 -13.36 18.60 8.21
CA PRO A 36 -14.83 18.73 8.18
C PRO A 36 -15.50 18.29 6.86
N ARG A 37 -14.71 18.09 5.80
CA ARG A 37 -15.18 17.55 4.50
C ARG A 37 -14.86 16.07 4.30
N ILE A 38 -14.39 15.39 5.33
CA ILE A 38 -14.28 13.93 5.38
C ILE A 38 -15.47 13.41 6.17
N HIS A 39 -16.34 12.68 5.50
CA HIS A 39 -17.60 12.14 6.02
C HIS A 39 -17.41 10.65 6.25
N CYS A 40 -17.18 10.27 7.51
CA CYS A 40 -17.09 8.86 7.91
C CYS A 40 -18.50 8.35 8.20
N VAL A 41 -18.99 7.42 7.40
CA VAL A 41 -20.40 6.98 7.43
C VAL A 41 -20.62 5.64 8.13
N GLY A 42 -19.58 5.06 8.71
CA GLY A 42 -19.61 3.75 9.35
C GLY A 42 -19.86 2.62 8.34
N THR A 43 -20.18 1.44 8.87
CA THR A 43 -20.50 0.26 8.05
C THR A 43 -21.83 0.42 7.34
N VAL A 44 -21.82 0.26 6.02
CA VAL A 44 -23.00 0.35 5.17
C VAL A 44 -23.18 -0.98 4.44
N VAL A 45 -24.37 -1.60 4.57
CA VAL A 45 -24.67 -2.88 3.93
C VAL A 45 -24.84 -2.72 2.42
N ASP A 46 -25.56 -1.69 1.99
CA ASP A 46 -25.77 -1.36 0.57
C ASP A 46 -25.12 -0.02 0.23
N THR A 47 -24.01 -0.07 -0.49
CA THR A 47 -23.23 1.10 -0.90
C THR A 47 -23.68 1.68 -2.25
N THR A 48 -24.75 1.14 -2.85
CA THR A 48 -25.27 1.58 -4.17
C THR A 48 -25.57 3.08 -4.20
N GLY A 49 -26.19 3.62 -3.16
CA GLY A 49 -26.50 5.05 -3.08
C GLY A 49 -25.24 5.93 -3.09
N TYR A 50 -24.19 5.50 -2.40
CA TYR A 50 -22.91 6.21 -2.40
C TYR A 50 -22.23 6.14 -3.76
N ARG A 51 -22.24 4.98 -4.41
CA ARG A 51 -21.69 4.83 -5.77
C ARG A 51 -22.42 5.71 -6.77
N ALA A 52 -23.75 5.72 -6.73
CA ALA A 52 -24.57 6.55 -7.62
C ALA A 52 -24.30 8.07 -7.46
N ALA A 53 -23.94 8.50 -6.25
CA ALA A 53 -23.60 9.89 -5.95
C ALA A 53 -22.10 10.21 -6.10
N CYS A 54 -21.25 9.23 -6.37
CA CYS A 54 -19.81 9.37 -6.36
C CYS A 54 -19.28 9.81 -7.73
N ASP A 55 -18.52 10.91 -7.76
CA ASP A 55 -17.82 11.37 -8.97
C ASP A 55 -16.55 10.56 -9.27
N ILE A 56 -15.82 10.16 -8.24
CA ILE A 56 -14.50 9.51 -8.33
C ILE A 56 -14.35 8.53 -7.17
N TYR A 57 -14.06 7.27 -7.49
CA TYR A 57 -13.64 6.30 -6.49
C TYR A 57 -12.12 6.40 -6.31
N ILE A 58 -11.66 6.56 -5.08
CA ILE A 58 -10.23 6.58 -4.75
C ILE A 58 -9.92 5.42 -3.82
N GLU A 59 -8.85 4.70 -4.10
CA GLU A 59 -8.40 3.65 -3.19
C GLU A 59 -7.61 4.24 -2.02
N SER A 60 -7.78 3.61 -0.86
CA SER A 60 -7.01 3.89 0.34
C SER A 60 -5.59 3.30 0.23
N PHE A 61 -4.62 3.98 0.84
CA PHE A 61 -3.28 3.44 1.09
C PHE A 61 -3.23 2.82 2.50
N PRO A 62 -2.52 1.69 2.73
CA PRO A 62 -1.53 1.05 1.86
C PRO A 62 -2.06 -0.03 0.91
N PHE A 63 -3.34 -0.40 0.96
CA PHE A 63 -3.91 -1.36 0.03
C PHE A 63 -5.29 -0.92 -0.46
N GLY A 64 -5.48 -1.11 -1.76
CA GLY A 64 -6.76 -0.99 -2.43
C GLY A 64 -7.68 -2.17 -2.13
N SER A 65 -8.95 -2.03 -2.49
CA SER A 65 -9.91 -3.13 -2.44
C SER A 65 -10.27 -3.52 -3.86
N ASN A 66 -9.72 -4.64 -4.32
CA ASN A 66 -10.00 -5.20 -5.64
C ASN A 66 -11.52 -5.26 -5.91
N THR A 67 -12.30 -5.79 -4.97
CA THR A 67 -13.75 -5.88 -5.11
C THR A 67 -14.39 -4.50 -5.22
N SER A 68 -14.02 -3.56 -4.34
CA SER A 68 -14.62 -2.22 -4.35
C SER A 68 -14.26 -1.43 -5.62
N LEU A 69 -13.03 -1.60 -6.14
CA LEU A 69 -12.57 -1.04 -7.41
C LEU A 69 -13.41 -1.57 -8.56
N LEU A 70 -13.59 -2.90 -8.65
CA LEU A 70 -14.39 -3.52 -9.70
C LEU A 70 -15.84 -3.07 -9.65
N GLU A 71 -16.42 -2.97 -8.44
CA GLU A 71 -17.78 -2.48 -8.27
C GLU A 71 -17.92 -1.02 -8.69
N ALA A 72 -16.99 -0.13 -8.30
CA ALA A 72 -17.01 1.26 -8.73
C ALA A 72 -16.88 1.40 -10.26
N ALA A 73 -15.92 0.67 -10.86
CA ALA A 73 -15.72 0.65 -12.29
C ALA A 73 -16.94 0.07 -13.04
N LEU A 74 -17.59 -0.98 -12.51
CA LEU A 74 -18.84 -1.49 -13.07
C LEU A 74 -19.97 -0.46 -13.00
N PHE A 75 -19.99 0.43 -12.02
CA PHE A 75 -20.90 1.57 -11.97
C PHE A 75 -20.55 2.70 -12.95
N GLY A 76 -19.44 2.59 -13.69
CA GLY A 76 -18.96 3.62 -14.61
C GLY A 76 -18.29 4.80 -13.91
N ILE A 77 -17.83 4.60 -12.67
CA ILE A 77 -17.13 5.62 -11.88
C ILE A 77 -15.63 5.52 -12.20
N PRO A 78 -14.94 6.63 -12.51
CA PRO A 78 -13.49 6.61 -12.68
C PRO A 78 -12.81 6.25 -11.35
N VAL A 79 -11.76 5.43 -11.45
CA VAL A 79 -10.99 4.97 -10.29
C VAL A 79 -9.61 5.61 -10.26
N VAL A 80 -9.17 6.06 -9.09
CA VAL A 80 -7.77 6.38 -8.82
C VAL A 80 -7.21 5.33 -7.86
N PRO A 81 -6.33 4.43 -8.33
CA PRO A 81 -5.78 3.38 -7.50
C PRO A 81 -4.78 3.96 -6.50
N ALA A 82 -4.48 3.20 -5.44
CA ALA A 82 -3.58 3.67 -4.39
C ALA A 82 -2.19 3.97 -4.98
N CYS A 83 -1.48 4.96 -4.41
CA CYS A 83 -0.07 5.19 -4.75
C CYS A 83 0.71 3.89 -4.61
N LYS A 84 1.67 3.65 -5.52
CA LYS A 84 2.37 2.36 -5.66
C LYS A 84 2.77 1.80 -4.29
N PRO A 85 2.23 0.63 -3.89
CA PRO A 85 2.46 0.08 -2.57
C PRO A 85 3.89 -0.44 -2.39
N LEU A 86 4.23 -0.79 -1.16
CA LEU A 86 5.56 -1.32 -0.79
C LEU A 86 5.93 -2.62 -1.52
N THR A 87 4.94 -3.36 -2.02
CA THR A 87 5.11 -4.59 -2.80
C THR A 87 4.00 -4.69 -3.84
N ASN A 88 4.30 -5.27 -5.01
CA ASN A 88 3.29 -5.49 -6.05
C ASN A 88 2.18 -6.44 -5.60
N LEU A 89 2.42 -7.27 -4.59
CA LEU A 89 1.41 -8.17 -4.01
C LEU A 89 0.22 -7.44 -3.37
N LEU A 90 0.38 -6.16 -3.04
CA LEU A 90 -0.68 -5.32 -2.47
C LEU A 90 -1.40 -4.47 -3.52
N ILE A 91 -1.05 -4.62 -4.80
CA ILE A 91 -1.72 -3.95 -5.90
C ILE A 91 -3.00 -4.70 -6.25
N ALA A 92 -4.06 -3.95 -6.51
CA ALA A 92 -5.27 -4.42 -7.13
C ALA A 92 -5.03 -4.83 -8.60
N HIS A 93 -4.31 -5.94 -8.82
CA HIS A 93 -4.00 -6.44 -10.17
C HIS A 93 -5.22 -7.01 -10.87
N ASN A 94 -5.39 -6.60 -12.12
CA ASN A 94 -6.42 -7.13 -13.00
C ASN A 94 -5.96 -7.02 -14.45
N ASP A 95 -5.65 -8.17 -15.07
CA ASP A 95 -5.20 -8.29 -16.47
C ASP A 95 -6.05 -7.51 -17.48
N SER A 96 -7.33 -7.29 -17.21
CA SER A 96 -8.23 -6.55 -18.12
C SER A 96 -8.11 -5.03 -18.04
N LEU A 97 -7.46 -4.51 -16.99
CA LEU A 97 -7.33 -3.10 -16.65
C LEU A 97 -5.87 -2.61 -16.58
N GLU A 98 -4.85 -3.49 -16.57
CA GLU A 98 -3.45 -3.10 -16.40
C GLU A 98 -2.94 -2.07 -17.41
N ASP A 99 -3.47 -2.08 -18.63
CA ASP A 99 -3.10 -1.14 -19.69
C ASP A 99 -3.73 0.25 -19.56
N ILE A 100 -4.74 0.40 -18.68
CA ILE A 100 -5.52 1.64 -18.54
C ILE A 100 -5.61 2.16 -17.10
N LEU A 101 -5.22 1.36 -16.11
CA LEU A 101 -5.34 1.68 -14.69
C LEU A 101 -4.06 1.28 -13.94
N ASP A 102 -3.04 2.13 -14.03
CA ASP A 102 -1.78 1.98 -13.34
C ASP A 102 -1.79 2.70 -11.98
N ASN A 103 -1.03 2.18 -11.02
CA ASN A 103 -0.82 2.85 -9.74
C ASN A 103 0.06 4.10 -9.92
N PRO A 104 -0.31 5.25 -9.34
CA PRO A 104 0.54 6.43 -9.35
C PRO A 104 1.90 6.13 -8.72
N ALA A 105 2.98 6.63 -9.32
CA ALA A 105 4.34 6.43 -8.83
C ALA A 105 4.67 7.29 -7.60
N SER A 106 3.84 8.30 -7.31
CA SER A 106 4.02 9.21 -6.18
C SER A 106 2.69 9.77 -5.66
N GLU A 107 2.75 10.33 -4.46
CA GLU A 107 1.64 11.05 -3.84
C GLU A 107 1.20 12.26 -4.67
N ASP A 108 2.15 12.97 -5.27
CA ASP A 108 1.87 14.13 -6.14
C ASP A 108 1.11 13.72 -7.39
N GLU A 109 1.49 12.60 -8.00
CA GLU A 109 0.79 12.04 -9.15
C GLU A 109 -0.61 11.56 -8.78
N TYR A 110 -0.77 10.86 -7.65
CA TYR A 110 -2.08 10.47 -7.12
C TYR A 110 -2.99 11.69 -6.94
N CYS A 111 -2.47 12.76 -6.34
CA CYS A 111 -3.20 14.02 -6.19
C CYS A 111 -3.52 14.69 -7.53
N ALA A 112 -2.58 14.69 -8.47
CA ALA A 112 -2.77 15.27 -9.79
C ALA A 112 -3.90 14.56 -10.56
N ARG A 113 -3.93 13.22 -10.54
CA ARG A 113 -5.00 12.42 -11.16
C ARG A 113 -6.37 12.74 -10.58
N ILE A 114 -6.49 12.81 -9.25
CA ILE A 114 -7.74 13.21 -8.57
C ILE A 114 -8.17 14.62 -9.00
N ARG A 115 -7.25 15.59 -9.02
CA ARG A 115 -7.57 16.97 -9.43
C ARG A 115 -8.02 17.06 -10.89
N THR A 116 -7.36 16.34 -11.79
CA THR A 116 -7.73 16.30 -13.22
C THR A 116 -9.15 15.77 -13.37
N LEU A 117 -9.45 14.61 -12.77
CA LEU A 117 -10.78 14.04 -12.78
C LEU A 117 -11.79 15.00 -12.13
N ALA A 118 -11.49 15.61 -10.99
CA ALA A 118 -12.42 16.53 -10.32
C ALA A 118 -12.78 17.76 -11.17
N ARG A 119 -11.85 18.24 -11.99
CA ARG A 119 -12.01 19.46 -12.81
C ARG A 119 -12.67 19.20 -14.16
N ASP A 120 -12.54 18.00 -14.72
CA ASP A 120 -12.99 17.69 -16.07
C ASP A 120 -14.05 16.56 -16.06
N PRO A 121 -15.35 16.91 -16.09
CA PRO A 121 -16.43 15.94 -16.11
C PRO A 121 -16.43 15.02 -17.33
N ASP A 122 -15.94 15.48 -18.48
CA ASP A 122 -15.96 14.67 -19.70
C ASP A 122 -14.84 13.62 -19.66
N THR A 123 -13.66 14.00 -19.16
CA THR A 123 -12.60 13.03 -18.84
C THR A 123 -13.07 12.00 -17.81
N ARG A 124 -13.80 12.41 -16.75
CA ARG A 124 -14.37 11.46 -15.77
C ARG A 124 -15.27 10.43 -16.43
N ARG A 125 -16.24 10.90 -17.23
CA ARG A 125 -17.23 10.03 -17.90
C ARG A 125 -16.55 9.10 -18.89
N ALA A 126 -15.66 9.61 -19.72
CA ALA A 126 -14.94 8.82 -20.71
C ALA A 126 -14.11 7.71 -20.04
N PHE A 127 -13.39 8.05 -18.97
CA PHE A 127 -12.57 7.09 -18.26
C PHE A 127 -13.41 6.03 -17.53
N GLY A 128 -14.43 6.44 -16.79
CA GLY A 128 -15.35 5.51 -16.13
C GLY A 128 -16.09 4.59 -17.10
N HIS A 129 -16.50 5.09 -18.26
CA HIS A 129 -17.09 4.29 -19.34
C HIS A 129 -16.11 3.24 -19.87
N THR A 130 -14.86 3.65 -20.13
CA THR A 130 -13.81 2.75 -20.61
C THR A 130 -13.56 1.60 -19.63
N LEU A 131 -13.46 1.91 -18.33
CA LEU A 131 -13.31 0.90 -17.27
C LEU A 131 -14.51 -0.06 -17.25
N ARG A 132 -15.74 0.47 -17.30
CA ARG A 132 -16.96 -0.34 -17.31
C ARG A 132 -16.99 -1.30 -18.50
N GLU A 133 -16.71 -0.82 -19.72
CA GLU A 133 -16.72 -1.66 -20.91
C GLU A 133 -15.70 -2.81 -20.83
N ARG A 134 -14.49 -2.55 -20.33
CA ARG A 134 -13.49 -3.60 -20.10
C ARG A 134 -13.99 -4.64 -19.12
N LEU A 135 -14.57 -4.23 -18.00
CA LEU A 135 -15.09 -5.17 -17.01
C LEU A 135 -16.30 -5.96 -17.53
N LEU A 136 -17.20 -5.34 -18.26
CA LEU A 136 -18.34 -6.04 -18.88
C LEU A 136 -17.88 -7.14 -19.85
N LYS A 137 -16.76 -6.90 -20.55
CA LYS A 137 -16.18 -7.85 -21.50
C LYS A 137 -15.45 -9.02 -20.86
N HIS A 138 -14.93 -8.88 -19.64
CA HIS A 138 -14.01 -9.87 -19.04
C HIS A 138 -14.46 -10.43 -17.69
N HIS A 139 -15.12 -9.64 -16.85
CA HIS A 139 -15.33 -9.93 -15.43
C HIS A 139 -16.74 -10.33 -15.03
N VAL A 140 -17.71 -10.25 -15.96
CA VAL A 140 -19.11 -10.53 -15.64
C VAL A 140 -19.76 -11.51 -16.60
N GLY A 141 -20.86 -12.10 -16.14
CA GLY A 141 -21.81 -12.83 -16.97
C GLY A 141 -21.18 -13.98 -17.77
N PRO A 142 -21.57 -14.17 -19.04
CA PRO A 142 -21.06 -15.24 -19.89
C PRO A 142 -19.56 -15.18 -20.13
N ALA A 143 -18.96 -13.99 -20.23
CA ALA A 143 -17.54 -13.84 -20.52
C ALA A 143 -16.66 -14.39 -19.38
N TRP A 144 -17.05 -14.10 -18.13
CA TRP A 144 -16.42 -14.69 -16.95
C TRP A 144 -16.55 -16.21 -16.94
N LYS A 145 -17.76 -16.74 -17.15
CA LYS A 145 -17.99 -18.19 -17.22
C LYS A 145 -17.14 -18.87 -18.28
N MET A 146 -16.97 -18.23 -19.44
CA MET A 146 -16.10 -18.71 -20.51
C MET A 146 -14.62 -18.72 -20.09
N HIS A 147 -14.14 -17.69 -19.40
CA HIS A 147 -12.77 -17.68 -18.85
C HIS A 147 -12.57 -18.82 -17.85
N LEU A 148 -13.49 -18.97 -16.90
CA LEU A 148 -13.44 -20.03 -15.91
C LEU A 148 -13.48 -21.43 -16.57
N ASN A 149 -14.34 -21.63 -17.56
CA ASN A 149 -14.43 -22.89 -18.29
C ASN A 149 -13.14 -23.23 -19.04
N ARG A 150 -12.44 -22.22 -19.61
CA ARG A 150 -11.13 -22.44 -20.22
C ARG A 150 -10.09 -22.92 -19.20
N VAL A 151 -10.09 -22.35 -17.99
CA VAL A 151 -9.21 -22.82 -16.91
C VAL A 151 -9.52 -24.26 -16.54
N TYR A 152 -10.80 -24.63 -16.40
CA TYR A 152 -11.19 -26.01 -16.11
C TYR A 152 -10.83 -26.99 -17.21
N LEU A 153 -11.05 -26.64 -18.49
CA LEU A 153 -10.67 -27.49 -19.61
C LEU A 153 -9.14 -27.68 -19.67
N SER A 154 -8.37 -26.61 -19.46
CA SER A 154 -6.91 -26.69 -19.38
C SER A 154 -6.47 -27.58 -18.23
N ALA A 155 -7.06 -27.43 -17.04
CA ALA A 155 -6.75 -28.26 -15.88
C ALA A 155 -7.13 -29.74 -16.10
N ALA A 156 -8.27 -30.01 -16.73
CA ALA A 156 -8.73 -31.37 -17.02
C ALA A 156 -7.87 -32.08 -18.08
N ALA A 157 -7.25 -31.33 -18.98
CA ALA A 157 -6.29 -31.87 -19.96
C ALA A 157 -4.94 -32.24 -19.33
N LEU A 158 -4.65 -31.77 -18.11
CA LEU A 158 -3.44 -32.12 -17.38
C LEU A 158 -3.62 -33.45 -16.66
N LEU A 159 -2.74 -34.41 -16.93
CA LEU A 159 -2.63 -35.60 -16.10
C LEU A 159 -1.87 -35.24 -14.82
N HIS A 160 -2.55 -35.37 -13.67
CA HIS A 160 -1.88 -35.18 -12.39
C HIS A 160 -0.78 -36.24 -12.23
N GLN A 161 0.47 -35.79 -12.22
CA GLN A 161 1.63 -36.63 -11.94
C GLN A 161 2.26 -36.10 -10.65
N PRO A 162 2.11 -36.80 -9.52
CA PRO A 162 2.80 -36.43 -8.31
C PRO A 162 4.31 -36.48 -8.58
N ARG A 163 4.99 -35.37 -8.31
CA ARG A 163 6.44 -35.24 -8.42
C ARG A 163 6.96 -34.70 -7.09
N PRO A 164 8.21 -35.02 -6.70
CA PRO A 164 8.85 -34.32 -5.60
C PRO A 164 8.75 -32.81 -5.83
N ILE A 165 8.42 -32.07 -4.77
CA ILE A 165 8.42 -30.60 -4.84
C ILE A 165 9.83 -30.17 -5.25
N PRO A 166 9.99 -29.40 -6.34
CA PRO A 166 11.30 -28.97 -6.77
C PRO A 166 11.99 -28.20 -5.64
N VAL A 167 13.25 -28.51 -5.38
CA VAL A 167 14.08 -27.71 -4.47
C VAL A 167 14.41 -26.42 -5.20
N THR A 168 13.63 -25.38 -4.94
CA THR A 168 13.90 -24.02 -5.40
C THR A 168 14.75 -23.31 -4.35
N ASN A 169 15.76 -22.55 -4.80
CA ASN A 169 16.43 -21.62 -3.91
C ASN A 169 15.40 -20.57 -3.47
N CYS A 170 15.17 -20.45 -2.17
CA CYS A 170 14.42 -19.31 -1.64
C CYS A 170 15.37 -18.11 -1.64
N GLU A 171 15.25 -17.27 -2.67
CA GLU A 171 15.87 -15.96 -2.67
C GLU A 171 14.93 -14.97 -2.00
N THR A 172 15.43 -14.18 -1.05
CA THR A 172 14.66 -13.07 -0.50
C THR A 172 14.60 -11.96 -1.53
N THR A 173 13.43 -11.78 -2.14
CA THR A 173 13.15 -10.69 -3.07
C THR A 173 12.70 -9.42 -2.33
N ASP A 174 12.67 -8.29 -3.03
CA ASP A 174 12.11 -7.05 -2.49
C ASP A 174 10.62 -7.20 -2.12
N ASP A 175 9.87 -8.03 -2.85
CA ASP A 175 8.47 -8.33 -2.55
C ASP A 175 8.34 -9.17 -1.26
N ASP A 176 9.25 -10.12 -1.01
CA ASP A 176 9.29 -10.88 0.25
C ASP A 176 9.59 -9.96 1.44
N VAL A 177 10.53 -9.02 1.26
CA VAL A 177 10.81 -7.99 2.27
C VAL A 177 9.57 -7.13 2.47
N GLY A 178 8.97 -6.61 1.41
CA GLY A 178 7.76 -5.78 1.46
C GLY A 178 6.58 -6.47 2.15
N LEU A 179 6.36 -7.75 1.90
CA LEU A 179 5.34 -8.54 2.56
C LEU A 179 5.66 -8.79 4.05
N GLY A 180 6.93 -9.04 4.37
CA GLY A 180 7.39 -9.14 5.75
C GLY A 180 7.19 -7.83 6.53
N LEU A 181 7.49 -6.69 5.90
CA LEU A 181 7.23 -5.35 6.43
C LEU A 181 5.74 -5.13 6.67
N PHE A 182 4.92 -5.47 5.68
CA PHE A 182 3.47 -5.33 5.77
C PHE A 182 2.91 -6.16 6.93
N ASN A 183 3.27 -7.44 7.04
CA ASN A 183 2.81 -8.30 8.14
C ASN A 183 3.21 -7.73 9.51
N ALA A 184 4.44 -7.22 9.66
CA ALA A 184 4.86 -6.59 10.91
C ALA A 184 4.01 -5.34 11.27
N MET A 185 3.55 -4.59 10.27
CA MET A 185 2.70 -3.40 10.47
C MET A 185 1.22 -3.75 10.66
N ALA A 186 0.71 -4.72 9.92
CA ALA A 186 -0.72 -5.05 9.81
C ALA A 186 -1.24 -5.92 10.95
N ASP A 187 -0.37 -6.57 11.74
CA ASP A 187 -0.76 -7.56 12.75
C ASP A 187 -1.62 -7.00 13.90
N GLY A 188 -1.91 -5.69 13.92
CA GLY A 188 -2.87 -5.03 14.83
C GLY A 188 -2.45 -5.00 16.31
N ARG A 189 -1.58 -5.92 16.72
CA ARG A 189 -0.91 -5.97 18.03
C ARG A 189 -0.02 -4.75 18.24
N SER A 190 0.43 -4.13 17.16
CA SER A 190 1.17 -2.86 17.07
C SER A 190 0.41 -1.64 17.63
N HIS A 191 -0.92 -1.71 17.76
CA HIS A 191 -1.75 -0.61 18.26
C HIS A 191 -2.22 -0.75 19.71
N HIS A 192 -1.97 -1.89 20.35
CA HIS A 192 -2.14 -1.98 21.80
C HIS A 192 -0.83 -1.51 22.43
N GLY A 193 -0.92 -0.67 23.46
CA GLY A 193 0.23 -0.17 24.24
C GLY A 193 1.02 -1.25 24.99
N ASP A 194 1.03 -2.49 24.49
CA ASP A 194 1.88 -3.58 24.93
C ASP A 194 3.35 -3.20 24.68
N PRO A 195 4.20 -3.17 25.72
CA PRO A 195 5.63 -2.99 25.60
C PRO A 195 6.28 -3.88 24.52
N ILE A 196 5.74 -5.10 24.30
CA ILE A 196 6.27 -6.05 23.32
C ILE A 196 6.08 -5.54 21.88
N SER A 197 4.88 -5.07 21.55
CA SER A 197 4.58 -4.54 20.21
C SER A 197 5.32 -3.24 19.91
N ARG A 198 5.45 -2.37 20.93
CA ARG A 198 6.26 -1.15 20.82
C ARG A 198 7.74 -1.46 20.60
N LEU A 199 8.26 -2.48 21.28
CA LEU A 199 9.64 -2.94 21.12
C LEU A 199 9.89 -3.51 19.71
N ALA A 200 8.95 -4.31 19.19
CA ALA A 200 9.03 -4.85 17.83
C ALA A 200 9.09 -3.73 16.77
N ASN A 201 8.19 -2.74 16.87
CA ASN A 201 8.19 -1.58 15.99
C ASN A 201 9.50 -0.79 16.05
N LEU A 202 10.04 -0.52 17.24
CA LEU A 202 11.28 0.22 17.40
C LEU A 202 12.50 -0.54 16.85
N ARG A 203 12.59 -1.86 17.07
CA ARG A 203 13.64 -2.71 16.48
C ARG A 203 13.54 -2.71 14.96
N HIS A 204 12.33 -2.79 14.44
CA HIS A 204 12.06 -2.81 13.02
C HIS A 204 12.44 -1.47 12.35
N SER A 205 11.94 -0.35 12.87
CA SER A 205 12.27 0.99 12.37
C SER A 205 13.77 1.29 12.46
N ALA A 206 14.45 0.79 13.50
CA ALA A 206 15.90 0.87 13.60
C ALA A 206 16.61 0.10 12.47
N PHE A 207 16.13 -1.10 12.15
CA PHE A 207 16.66 -1.91 11.05
C PHE A 207 16.41 -1.25 9.69
N ALA A 208 15.19 -0.78 9.42
CA ALA A 208 14.83 -0.13 8.16
C ALA A 208 15.65 1.15 7.93
N ALA A 209 15.76 2.02 8.95
CA ALA A 209 16.59 3.21 8.90
C ALA A 209 18.07 2.88 8.64
N LYS A 210 18.60 1.83 9.27
CA LYS A 210 19.96 1.34 9.01
C LYS A 210 20.14 0.90 7.56
N TYR A 211 19.14 0.18 7.02
CA TYR A 211 19.17 -0.37 5.67
C TYR A 211 19.22 0.72 4.61
N VAL A 212 18.39 1.77 4.75
CA VAL A 212 18.40 2.94 3.83
C VAL A 212 19.57 3.90 4.11
N GLY A 213 20.36 3.65 5.16
CA GLY A 213 21.55 4.43 5.46
C GLY A 213 21.38 5.62 6.39
N ASP A 214 20.19 5.80 6.96
CA ASP A 214 19.93 6.82 7.98
C ASP A 214 20.31 6.29 9.37
N PHE A 215 21.60 6.33 9.65
CA PHE A 215 22.14 5.86 10.92
C PHE A 215 21.75 6.74 12.12
N GLY A 216 21.38 8.01 11.89
CA GLY A 216 20.90 8.89 12.95
C GLY A 216 19.54 8.43 13.46
N MET A 217 18.63 8.19 12.54
CA MET A 217 17.30 7.65 12.84
C MET A 217 17.36 6.23 13.38
N ALA A 218 18.23 5.37 12.80
CA ALA A 218 18.44 4.00 13.29
C ALA A 218 18.88 3.97 14.76
N ARG A 219 19.76 4.90 15.16
CA ARG A 219 20.25 5.03 16.53
C ARG A 219 19.15 5.50 17.48
N SER A 220 18.36 6.49 17.07
CA SER A 220 17.23 7.00 17.86
C SER A 220 16.21 5.89 18.19
N PHE A 221 15.83 5.09 17.18
CA PHE A 221 14.93 3.96 17.37
C PHE A 221 15.54 2.84 18.22
N SER A 222 16.82 2.51 18.00
CA SER A 222 17.52 1.49 18.80
C SER A 222 17.65 1.88 20.27
N LEU A 223 17.94 3.16 20.57
CA LEU A 223 17.98 3.70 21.94
C LEU A 223 16.61 3.63 22.61
N SER A 224 15.56 3.99 21.86
CA SER A 224 14.19 3.90 22.35
C SER A 224 13.80 2.44 22.64
N ALA A 225 14.25 1.49 21.82
CA ALA A 225 14.05 0.06 22.06
C ALA A 225 14.81 -0.43 23.31
N LEU A 226 16.05 0.04 23.53
CA LEU A 226 16.85 -0.33 24.71
C LEU A 226 16.21 0.14 26.03
N ARG A 227 15.47 1.25 26.00
CA ARG A 227 14.71 1.72 27.18
C ARG A 227 13.55 0.80 27.54
N ILE A 228 13.07 -0.01 26.60
CA ILE A 228 11.96 -0.95 26.81
C ILE A 228 12.50 -2.35 27.14
N ASP A 229 13.56 -2.78 26.45
CA ASP A 229 14.20 -4.08 26.68
C ASP A 229 15.73 -3.94 26.68
N ALA A 230 16.26 -3.63 27.86
CA ALA A 230 17.69 -3.43 28.09
C ALA A 230 18.49 -4.75 28.12
N LEU A 231 17.84 -5.89 28.28
CA LEU A 231 18.50 -7.21 28.34
C LEU A 231 18.45 -7.95 26.99
N GLY A 232 17.62 -7.49 26.05
CA GLY A 232 17.50 -8.06 24.72
C GLY A 232 18.77 -7.93 23.86
N SER A 233 19.42 -9.06 23.62
CA SER A 233 20.64 -9.16 22.80
C SER A 233 20.45 -8.62 21.37
N GLN A 234 19.26 -8.78 20.79
CA GLN A 234 18.94 -8.25 19.46
C GLN A 234 18.89 -6.71 19.44
N THR A 235 18.36 -6.07 20.49
CA THR A 235 18.32 -4.60 20.58
C THR A 235 19.73 -4.02 20.64
N TRP A 236 20.60 -4.63 21.44
CA TRP A 236 22.00 -4.22 21.54
C TRP A 236 22.75 -4.40 20.22
N ARG A 237 22.53 -5.49 19.50
CA ARG A 237 23.12 -5.71 18.17
C ARG A 237 22.71 -4.61 17.19
N LEU A 238 21.42 -4.24 17.15
CA LEU A 238 20.93 -3.15 16.29
C LEU A 238 21.52 -1.80 16.69
N PHE A 239 21.58 -1.51 17.99
CA PHE A 239 22.19 -0.28 18.49
C PHE A 239 23.67 -0.19 18.11
N LEU A 240 24.47 -1.22 18.38
CA LEU A 240 25.89 -1.24 18.02
C LEU A 240 26.08 -1.11 16.51
N ALA A 241 25.28 -1.80 15.69
CA ALA A 241 25.33 -1.65 14.24
C ALA A 241 25.02 -0.22 13.77
N SER A 242 24.12 0.49 14.44
CA SER A 242 23.81 1.91 14.15
C SER A 242 24.94 2.88 14.57
N LEU A 243 25.83 2.47 15.48
CA LEU A 243 27.00 3.26 15.89
C LEU A 243 28.15 3.12 14.89
N VAL A 244 28.34 1.92 14.32
CA VAL A 244 29.49 1.59 13.46
C VAL A 244 29.25 1.97 12.00
N GLY A 245 27.99 2.02 11.55
CA GLY A 245 27.62 2.34 10.17
C GLY A 245 28.26 3.60 9.55
N PRO A 246 28.33 4.74 10.25
CA PRO A 246 29.02 5.94 9.76
C PRO A 246 30.52 5.73 9.54
N LEU A 247 31.18 4.94 10.39
CA LEU A 247 32.62 4.63 10.29
C LEU A 247 32.92 3.66 9.14
N ALA A 248 32.04 2.69 8.90
CA ALA A 248 32.15 1.79 7.75
C ALA A 248 32.01 2.53 6.42
N ARG A 249 31.13 3.55 6.35
CA ARG A 249 31.05 4.43 5.17
C ARG A 249 32.31 5.25 4.99
N LEU A 250 32.81 5.90 6.06
CA LEU A 250 34.05 6.68 6.02
C LEU A 250 35.25 5.84 5.56
N ALA A 251 35.41 4.62 6.07
CA ALA A 251 36.46 3.70 5.64
C ALA A 251 36.31 3.29 4.15
N SER A 252 35.07 3.08 3.66
CA SER A 252 34.83 2.77 2.25
C SER A 252 35.10 3.96 1.30
N THR A 253 34.86 5.19 1.76
CA THR A 253 35.21 6.41 1.00
C THR A 253 36.71 6.70 1.01
N LEU A 254 37.40 6.47 2.14
CA LEU A 254 38.86 6.61 2.24
C LEU A 254 39.59 5.54 1.41
N TRP A 255 39.09 4.31 1.39
CA TRP A 255 39.62 3.25 0.53
C TRP A 255 39.43 3.56 -0.97
N ARG A 256 38.38 4.29 -1.37
CA ARG A 256 38.17 4.72 -2.76
C ARG A 256 39.00 5.95 -3.16
N SER A 257 39.48 6.77 -2.22
CA SER A 257 40.36 7.90 -2.54
C SER A 257 41.81 7.48 -2.75
N ASP A 258 42.25 6.37 -2.16
CA ASP A 258 43.64 5.90 -2.27
C ASP A 258 43.91 5.08 -3.56
N GLY A 259 42.89 4.81 -4.37
CA GLY A 259 42.99 4.10 -5.65
C GLY A 259 43.18 4.99 -6.89
N LYS A 260 43.43 6.30 -6.72
CA LYS A 260 43.70 7.24 -7.83
C LYS A 260 44.98 8.04 -7.59
N SER A 261 46.11 7.35 -7.53
CA SER A 261 47.42 7.95 -7.82
C SER A 261 48.42 6.85 -8.16
N ALA A 262 48.96 6.96 -9.38
CA ALA A 262 49.90 6.09 -10.10
C ALA A 262 49.28 4.90 -10.85
#